data_AF-J3QRH8-F1
#
_entry.id   AF-J3QRH8-F1
#
_cell.length_a   1.000
_cell.length_b   1.000
_cell.length_c   1.000
_cell.angle_alpha   90.00
_cell.angle_beta   90.00
_cell.angle_gamma   90.00
#
_symmetry.space_group_name_H-M   'P 1'
#
loop_
_entity.id
_entity.type
_entity.pdbx_description
1 polymer ?
#
loop_
_entity_poly.entity_id
_entity_poly.type
_entity_poly.pdbx_seq_one_letter_code
_entity_poly.pdbx_strand_id
1 'polypeptide(L)'
;MNQPCNSMEPRVMDDDMLKLAVGDQGPQEEAGQLAKQEGILFKDVLSLQLDFRNILRIDNLWQFENLRKLQLDNNIIEKIEGLENLAHLVWLDLSFNNIETIEGLDTLVNLEDLSLFNNRISKIDSLDALVKLQVLSL
;
A
#
# COMPACT_ATOMS: atom_id res chain seq x y z
N MET A 1 -20.20 -5.04 31.25
CA MET A 1 -19.82 -3.86 30.45
C MET A 1 -19.04 -4.41 29.27
N ASN A 2 -19.74 -4.67 28.16
CA ASN A 2 -19.10 -5.25 26.98
C ASN A 2 -18.45 -4.11 26.20
N GLN A 3 -17.13 -4.17 26.05
CA GLN A 3 -16.42 -3.36 25.07
C GLN A 3 -17.06 -3.59 23.70
N PRO A 4 -17.25 -2.56 22.86
CA PRO A 4 -17.50 -2.82 21.46
C PRO A 4 -16.20 -3.42 20.92
N CYS A 5 -16.23 -4.72 20.57
CA CYS A 5 -15.26 -5.26 19.63
C CYS A 5 -15.37 -4.39 18.39
N ASN A 6 -14.43 -3.46 18.23
CA ASN A 6 -14.30 -2.66 17.02
C ASN A 6 -13.72 -3.58 15.94
N SER A 7 -14.51 -4.57 15.51
CA SER A 7 -14.26 -5.28 14.27
C SER A 7 -14.59 -4.30 13.16
N MET A 8 -13.63 -3.46 12.78
CA MET A 8 -13.77 -2.72 11.53
C MET A 8 -14.07 -3.74 10.44
N GLU A 9 -15.17 -3.58 9.72
CA GLU A 9 -15.51 -4.47 8.60
C GLU A 9 -14.38 -4.46 7.57
N PRO A 10 -14.14 -5.56 6.83
CA PRO A 10 -13.22 -5.59 5.69
C PRO A 10 -13.52 -4.43 4.72
N ARG A 11 -12.49 -3.69 4.32
CA ARG A 11 -12.68 -2.50 3.45
C ARG A 11 -11.91 -2.61 2.14
N VAL A 12 -12.52 -2.06 1.09
CA VAL A 12 -11.81 -1.71 -0.14
C VAL A 12 -11.21 -0.32 0.06
N MET A 13 -10.00 -0.09 -0.44
CA MET A 13 -9.40 1.23 -0.40
C MET A 13 -10.25 2.26 -1.16
N ASP A 14 -10.57 3.37 -0.52
CA ASP A 14 -11.33 4.49 -1.11
C ASP A 14 -10.58 5.82 -0.96
N ASP A 15 -11.03 6.83 -1.70
CA ASP A 15 -10.41 8.16 -1.70
C ASP A 15 -10.39 8.80 -0.30
N ASP A 16 -11.39 8.53 0.53
CA ASP A 16 -11.50 9.14 1.86
C ASP A 16 -10.49 8.53 2.83
N MET A 17 -10.29 7.21 2.79
CA MET A 17 -9.22 6.51 3.50
C MET A 17 -7.85 7.03 3.09
N LEU A 18 -7.63 7.24 1.79
CA LEU A 18 -6.38 7.73 1.24
C LEU A 18 -6.11 9.19 1.63
N LYS A 19 -7.12 10.07 1.55
CA LYS A 19 -7.01 11.46 2.03
C LYS A 19 -6.69 11.52 3.52
N LEU A 20 -7.36 10.69 4.33
CA LEU A 20 -7.11 10.62 5.75
C LEU A 20 -5.68 10.14 6.04
N ALA A 21 -5.24 9.06 5.38
CA ALA A 21 -3.88 8.53 5.53
C ALA A 21 -2.82 9.59 5.22
N VAL A 22 -2.94 10.24 4.06
CA VAL A 22 -1.98 11.27 3.64
C VAL A 22 -2.04 12.50 4.56
N GLY A 23 -3.24 12.88 5.02
CA GLY A 23 -3.42 13.97 5.97
C GLY A 23 -2.75 13.69 7.32
N ASP A 24 -2.88 12.49 7.84
CA ASP A 24 -2.29 12.09 9.12
C ASP A 24 -0.76 11.95 9.05
N GLN A 25 -0.23 11.56 7.89
CA GLN A 25 1.20 11.37 7.63
C GLN A 25 1.91 12.66 7.18
N GLY A 26 1.15 13.67 6.74
CA GLY A 26 1.69 14.95 6.28
C GLY A 26 2.30 15.79 7.43
N PRO A 27 3.01 16.89 7.09
CA PRO A 27 3.63 17.75 8.08
C PRO A 27 2.57 18.32 9.04
N GLN A 28 2.82 18.24 10.34
CA GLN A 28 1.88 18.69 11.38
C GLN A 28 2.06 20.17 11.74
N GLU A 29 3.10 20.80 11.18
CA GLU A 29 3.44 22.21 11.39
C GLU A 29 2.49 23.15 10.63
N GLU A 30 2.54 24.44 10.95
CA GLU A 30 1.66 25.47 10.39
C GLU A 30 1.67 25.47 8.84
N ALA A 31 2.84 25.31 8.22
CA ALA A 31 2.96 25.17 6.76
C ALA A 31 2.26 23.91 6.21
N GLY A 32 2.30 22.79 6.94
CA GLY A 32 1.61 21.55 6.57
C GLY A 32 0.09 21.64 6.75
N GLN A 33 -0.36 22.38 7.77
CA GLN A 33 -1.79 22.65 7.98
C GLN A 33 -2.36 23.57 6.89
N LEU A 34 -1.59 24.55 6.43
CA LEU A 34 -1.94 25.39 5.28
C LEU A 34 -1.99 24.56 3.98
N ALA A 35 -1.04 23.64 3.77
CA ALA A 35 -1.08 22.71 2.63
C ALA A 35 -2.33 21.81 2.65
N LYS A 36 -2.81 21.40 3.84
CA LYS A 36 -4.08 20.66 3.97
C LYS A 36 -5.31 21.48 3.53
N GLN A 37 -5.24 22.82 3.57
CA GLN A 37 -6.32 23.69 3.08
C GLN A 37 -6.31 23.85 1.56
N GLU A 38 -5.15 23.74 0.90
CA GLU A 38 -5.04 23.79 -0.57
C GLU A 38 -5.44 22.47 -1.25
N GLY A 39 -5.66 21.41 -0.47
CA GLY A 39 -6.05 20.09 -0.94
C GLY A 39 -4.85 19.16 -1.12
N ILE A 40 -5.09 17.86 -0.93
CA ILE A 40 -4.04 16.83 -1.02
C ILE A 40 -3.77 16.52 -2.50
N LEU A 41 -2.56 16.82 -2.96
CA LEU A 41 -2.06 16.38 -4.27
C LEU A 41 -1.40 15.01 -4.14
N PHE A 42 -2.13 13.94 -4.44
CA PHE A 42 -1.61 12.56 -4.32
C PHE A 42 -0.35 12.29 -5.14
N LYS A 43 -0.18 12.98 -6.27
CA LYS A 43 1.02 12.90 -7.11
C LYS A 43 2.31 13.28 -6.38
N ASP A 44 2.24 14.10 -5.33
CA ASP A 44 3.41 14.59 -4.60
C ASP A 44 3.77 13.67 -3.41
N VAL A 45 2.93 12.67 -3.13
CA VAL A 45 3.14 11.71 -2.05
C VAL A 45 4.16 10.66 -2.49
N LEU A 46 5.27 10.56 -1.75
CA LEU A 46 6.35 9.61 -2.02
C LEU A 46 6.27 8.35 -1.14
N SER A 47 5.56 8.41 -0.03
CA SER A 47 5.42 7.32 0.93
C SER A 47 3.99 7.29 1.46
N LEU A 48 3.40 6.10 1.51
CA LEU A 48 2.04 5.89 2.00
C LEU A 48 2.00 4.70 2.96
N GLN A 49 1.51 4.95 4.17
CA GLN A 49 1.31 3.94 5.21
C GLN A 49 -0.17 3.62 5.40
N LEU A 50 -0.52 2.35 5.27
CA LEU A 50 -1.88 1.83 5.36
C LEU A 50 -1.94 0.56 6.21
N ASP A 51 -1.01 0.41 7.15
CA ASP A 51 -0.92 -0.70 8.08
C ASP A 51 -2.10 -0.73 9.07
N PHE A 52 -2.52 -1.94 9.47
CA PHE A 52 -3.60 -2.18 10.46
C PHE A 52 -4.96 -1.54 10.10
N ARG A 53 -5.33 -1.50 8.82
CA ARG A 53 -6.58 -0.87 8.35
C ARG A 53 -7.69 -1.85 7.96
N ASN A 54 -7.47 -3.16 8.13
CA ASN A 54 -8.38 -4.22 7.72
C ASN A 54 -8.78 -4.13 6.23
N ILE A 55 -7.80 -3.76 5.39
CA ILE A 55 -7.98 -3.66 3.94
C ILE A 55 -8.06 -5.07 3.35
N LEU A 56 -9.13 -5.35 2.61
CA LEU A 56 -9.34 -6.59 1.87
C LEU A 56 -8.88 -6.48 0.42
N ARG A 57 -9.01 -5.29 -0.17
CA ARG A 57 -8.74 -5.06 -1.59
C ARG A 57 -8.01 -3.75 -1.82
N ILE A 58 -6.91 -3.85 -2.56
CA ILE A 58 -6.13 -2.70 -3.02
C ILE A 58 -6.89 -2.04 -4.17
N ASP A 59 -7.06 -0.72 -4.10
CA ASP A 59 -7.76 0.07 -5.11
C ASP A 59 -7.36 1.55 -4.99
N ASN A 60 -7.73 2.38 -5.96
CA ASN A 60 -7.54 3.84 -5.96
C ASN A 60 -6.09 4.37 -5.85
N LEU A 61 -5.08 3.50 -5.96
CA LEU A 61 -3.66 3.88 -5.94
C LEU A 61 -3.17 4.53 -7.24
N TRP A 62 -3.99 4.54 -8.30
CA TRP A 62 -3.66 5.15 -9.60
C TRP A 62 -3.36 6.66 -9.52
N GLN A 63 -3.76 7.34 -8.44
CA GLN A 63 -3.49 8.77 -8.20
C GLN A 63 -2.06 9.05 -7.70
N PHE A 64 -1.34 8.04 -7.23
CA PHE A 64 -0.03 8.17 -6.58
C PHE A 64 1.14 7.95 -7.54
N GLU A 65 1.20 8.75 -8.61
CA GLU A 65 2.13 8.57 -9.73
C GLU A 65 3.61 8.51 -9.29
N ASN A 66 4.01 9.25 -8.25
CA ASN A 66 5.40 9.31 -7.78
C ASN A 66 5.67 8.49 -6.52
N LEU A 67 4.76 7.59 -6.13
CA LEU A 67 4.93 6.80 -4.92
C LEU A 67 6.19 5.94 -5.01
N ARG A 68 7.00 5.97 -3.95
CA ARG A 68 8.24 5.18 -3.83
C ARG A 68 8.16 4.11 -2.76
N LYS A 69 7.36 4.35 -1.72
CA LYS A 69 7.19 3.42 -0.60
C LYS A 69 5.72 3.21 -0.31
N LEU A 70 5.31 1.94 -0.27
CA LEU A 70 3.95 1.55 0.08
C LEU A 70 3.98 0.50 1.18
N GLN A 71 3.38 0.84 2.31
CA GLN A 71 3.26 -0.04 3.46
C GLN A 71 1.79 -0.47 3.61
N LEU A 72 1.53 -1.77 3.44
CA LEU A 72 0.22 -2.41 3.50
C LEU A 72 0.22 -3.63 4.44
N ASP A 73 1.21 -3.72 5.32
CA ASP A 73 1.33 -4.84 6.26
C ASP A 73 0.17 -4.87 7.28
N ASN A 74 -0.06 -6.03 7.88
CA ASN A 74 -1.12 -6.22 8.88
C ASN A 74 -2.52 -5.83 8.38
N ASN A 75 -2.85 -6.26 7.16
CA ASN A 75 -4.18 -6.15 6.58
C ASN A 75 -4.76 -7.56 6.31
N ILE A 76 -5.83 -7.64 5.52
CA ILE A 76 -6.45 -8.91 5.13
C ILE A 76 -6.50 -9.05 3.61
N ILE A 77 -5.54 -8.45 2.90
CA ILE A 77 -5.47 -8.43 1.44
C ILE A 77 -5.32 -9.86 0.93
N GLU A 78 -6.14 -10.24 -0.04
CA GLU A 78 -6.13 -11.59 -0.63
C GLU A 78 -5.42 -11.62 -1.99
N LYS A 79 -5.33 -10.48 -2.66
CA LYS A 79 -4.79 -10.35 -4.02
C LYS A 79 -3.93 -9.11 -4.19
N ILE A 80 -2.83 -9.28 -4.90
CA ILE A 80 -2.00 -8.17 -5.38
C ILE A 80 -2.64 -7.62 -6.66
N GLU A 81 -3.22 -6.43 -6.59
CA GLU A 81 -3.86 -5.75 -7.72
C GLU A 81 -3.84 -4.22 -7.52
N GLY A 82 -4.11 -3.44 -8.57
CA GLY A 82 -4.21 -1.99 -8.45
C GLY A 82 -2.87 -1.27 -8.28
N LEU A 83 -1.75 -1.96 -8.54
CA LEU A 83 -0.39 -1.43 -8.44
C LEU A 83 0.19 -0.98 -9.79
N GLU A 84 -0.59 -1.09 -10.88
CA GLU A 84 -0.09 -1.01 -12.26
C GLU A 84 0.54 0.35 -12.56
N ASN A 85 0.03 1.42 -11.92
CA ASN A 85 0.48 2.80 -12.11
C ASN A 85 1.67 3.19 -11.21
N LEU A 86 2.11 2.33 -10.29
CA LEU A 86 3.16 2.65 -9.31
C LEU A 86 4.56 2.36 -9.88
N ALA A 87 4.84 2.83 -11.10
CA ALA A 87 6.09 2.55 -11.81
C ALA A 87 7.35 3.04 -11.08
N HIS A 88 7.20 3.97 -10.13
CA HIS A 88 8.28 4.52 -9.31
C HIS A 88 8.47 3.84 -7.95
N LEU A 89 7.68 2.81 -7.65
CA LEU A 89 7.74 2.08 -6.39
C LEU A 89 9.09 1.37 -6.24
N VAL A 90 9.72 1.55 -5.09
CA VAL A 90 11.03 0.99 -4.72
C VAL A 90 10.89 0.00 -3.58
N TRP A 91 9.96 0.25 -2.65
CA TRP A 91 9.74 -0.55 -1.46
C TRP A 91 8.25 -0.85 -1.30
N LEU A 92 7.92 -2.14 -1.15
CA LEU A 92 6.56 -2.63 -0.96
C LEU A 92 6.53 -3.65 0.18
N ASP A 93 5.73 -3.36 1.20
CA ASP A 93 5.47 -4.31 2.29
C ASP A 93 4.00 -4.72 2.30
N LEU A 94 3.79 -6.02 2.08
CA LEU A 94 2.52 -6.73 2.09
C LEU A 94 2.54 -7.85 3.14
N SER A 95 3.44 -7.79 4.12
CA SER A 95 3.55 -8.80 5.17
C SER A 95 2.28 -8.89 6.02
N PHE A 96 2.02 -10.05 6.62
CA PHE A 96 0.84 -10.27 7.46
C PHE A 96 -0.49 -9.97 6.73
N ASN A 97 -0.64 -10.54 5.53
CA ASN A 97 -1.87 -10.51 4.74
C ASN A 97 -2.33 -11.97 4.42
N ASN A 98 -3.32 -12.13 3.54
CA ASN A 98 -3.86 -13.44 3.13
C ASN A 98 -3.58 -13.78 1.66
N ILE A 99 -2.50 -13.24 1.08
CA ILE A 99 -2.18 -13.40 -0.34
C ILE A 99 -1.78 -14.84 -0.64
N GLU A 100 -2.38 -15.44 -1.67
CA GLU A 100 -2.12 -16.82 -2.07
C GLU A 100 -1.20 -16.96 -3.30
N THR A 101 -1.16 -15.94 -4.15
CA THR A 101 -0.37 -15.93 -5.38
C THR A 101 0.38 -14.61 -5.51
N ILE A 102 1.67 -14.69 -5.85
CA ILE A 102 2.42 -13.51 -6.29
C ILE A 102 2.07 -13.27 -7.76
N GLU A 103 1.42 -12.15 -8.05
CA GLU A 103 0.98 -11.71 -9.38
C GLU A 103 0.85 -10.18 -9.42
N GLY A 104 0.61 -9.58 -10.59
CA GLY A 104 0.26 -8.15 -10.69
C GLY A 104 1.41 -7.17 -10.39
N LEU A 105 2.66 -7.65 -10.41
CA LEU A 105 3.87 -6.86 -10.13
C LEU A 105 4.61 -6.44 -11.41
N ASP A 106 4.08 -6.77 -12.60
CA ASP A 106 4.79 -6.66 -13.89
C ASP A 106 5.24 -5.23 -14.25
N THR A 107 4.60 -4.21 -13.70
CA THR A 107 4.94 -2.81 -13.97
C THR A 107 5.94 -2.22 -12.96
N LEU A 108 6.23 -2.93 -11.87
CA LEU A 108 7.07 -2.44 -10.76
C LEU A 108 8.56 -2.67 -11.03
N VAL A 109 9.01 -2.24 -12.21
CA VAL A 109 10.39 -2.45 -12.71
C VAL A 109 11.47 -1.76 -11.87
N ASN A 110 11.08 -0.87 -10.96
CA ASN A 110 11.96 -0.17 -10.04
C ASN A 110 11.94 -0.74 -8.61
N LEU A 111 11.18 -1.80 -8.34
CA LEU A 111 11.07 -2.39 -7.02
C LEU A 111 12.40 -3.03 -6.62
N GLU A 112 12.91 -2.66 -5.44
CA GLU A 112 14.16 -3.16 -4.87
C GLU A 112 13.91 -4.05 -3.66
N ASP A 113 12.83 -3.81 -2.92
CA ASP A 113 12.47 -4.55 -1.71
C ASP A 113 10.98 -4.91 -1.73
N LEU A 114 10.72 -6.21 -1.66
CA LEU A 114 9.38 -6.80 -1.58
C LEU A 114 9.28 -7.70 -0.36
N SER A 115 8.44 -7.30 0.59
CA SER A 115 8.15 -8.07 1.79
C SER A 115 6.74 -8.66 1.73
N LEU A 116 6.67 -9.99 1.79
CA LEU A 116 5.45 -10.79 1.73
C LEU A 116 5.38 -11.78 2.91
N PHE A 117 6.18 -11.56 3.95
CA PHE A 117 6.27 -12.45 5.11
C PHE A 117 4.90 -12.72 5.72
N ASN A 118 4.64 -13.96 6.13
CA ASN A 118 3.39 -14.34 6.80
C ASN A 118 2.14 -14.07 5.94
N ASN A 119 2.21 -14.50 4.67
CA ASN A 119 1.07 -14.68 3.76
C ASN A 119 0.72 -16.17 3.58
N ARG A 120 -0.13 -16.50 2.61
CA ARG A 120 -0.56 -17.87 2.27
C ARG A 120 -0.07 -18.31 0.89
N ILE A 121 1.10 -17.81 0.50
CA ILE A 121 1.61 -17.94 -0.87
C ILE A 121 1.84 -19.42 -1.20
N SER A 122 1.14 -19.88 -2.23
CA SER A 122 1.25 -21.23 -2.79
C SER A 122 1.71 -21.23 -4.25
N LYS A 123 1.70 -20.07 -4.90
CA LYS A 123 2.10 -19.86 -6.29
C LYS A 123 2.90 -18.57 -6.45
N ILE A 124 3.93 -18.61 -7.29
CA ILE A 124 4.80 -17.47 -7.61
C ILE A 124 4.78 -17.27 -9.13
N ASP A 125 4.23 -16.14 -9.58
CA ASP A 125 4.29 -15.64 -10.95
C ASP A 125 4.80 -14.18 -10.95
N SER A 126 5.03 -13.60 -12.14
CA SER A 126 5.30 -12.16 -12.34
C SER A 126 6.50 -11.56 -11.58
N LEU A 127 7.50 -12.37 -11.19
CA LEU A 127 8.76 -11.86 -10.63
C LEU A 127 9.79 -11.46 -11.71
N ASP A 128 9.65 -11.96 -12.95
CA ASP A 128 10.63 -11.75 -14.03
C ASP A 128 10.79 -10.27 -14.41
N ALA A 129 9.75 -9.45 -14.20
CA ALA A 129 9.77 -8.02 -14.48
C ALA A 129 10.53 -7.20 -13.41
N LEU A 130 10.74 -7.76 -12.22
CA LEU A 130 11.36 -7.07 -11.08
C LEU A 130 12.88 -7.11 -11.17
N VAL A 131 13.42 -6.57 -12.26
CA VAL A 131 14.85 -6.64 -12.62
C VAL A 131 15.78 -5.94 -11.63
N LYS A 132 15.24 -5.10 -10.75
CA LYS A 132 15.98 -4.39 -9.69
C LYS A 132 15.80 -4.99 -8.29
N LEU A 133 15.03 -6.07 -8.15
CA LEU A 133 14.74 -6.65 -6.84
C LEU A 133 16.03 -7.16 -6.18
N GLN A 134 16.30 -6.66 -4.97
CA GLN A 134 17.47 -7.02 -4.16
C GLN A 134 17.06 -7.83 -2.94
N VAL A 135 15.89 -7.52 -2.37
CA VAL A 135 15.36 -8.17 -1.17
C VAL A 135 13.97 -8.73 -1.49
N LEU A 136 13.81 -10.02 -1.22
CA LEU A 136 12.53 -10.73 -1.27
C LEU A 136 12.36 -11.51 0.04
N SER A 137 11.29 -11.19 0.78
CA SER A 137 10.90 -11.90 2.01
C SER A 137 9.56 -12.59 1.80
N LEU A 138 9.46 -13.88 2.13
CA LEU A 138 8.27 -14.73 1.93
C LEU A 138 7.84 -15.38 3.25
#